data_AF-A0A0Q3LVY2-F1
#
_entry.id   AF-A0A0Q3LVY2-F1
#
_cell.length_a   1.000
_cell.length_b   1.000
_cell.length_c   1.000
_cell.angle_alpha   90.00
_cell.angle_beta   90.00
_cell.angle_gamma   90.00
#
_symmetry.space_group_name_H-M   'P 1'
#
loop_
_entity.id
_entity.type
_entity.pdbx_description
1 polymer ?
#
loop_
_entity_poly.entity_id
_entity_poly.type
_entity_poly.pdbx_seq_one_letter_code
_entity_poly.pdbx_strand_id
1 'polypeptide(L)' 'MVFFAAVQRVGSLLVMLALLFFFGHIWHGARTLFRDVFAGIDPDLDAQVEFGTFQKVGDPTIRKQAV' A
#
# COMPACT_ATOMS: atom_id res chain seq x y z
N MET A 1 -6.25 -33.82 28.89
CA MET A 1 -7.09 -32.72 28.36
C MET A 1 -6.47 -31.33 28.52
N VAL A 2 -5.84 -30.99 29.66
CA VAL A 2 -5.31 -29.63 29.92
C VAL A 2 -4.11 -29.24 29.04
N PHE A 3 -3.19 -30.16 28.75
CA PHE A 3 -2.01 -29.90 27.90
C PHE A 3 -2.37 -29.54 26.46
N PHE A 4 -3.35 -30.24 25.86
CA PHE A 4 -3.84 -29.96 24.51
C PHE A 4 -4.53 -28.58 24.42
N ALA A 5 -5.27 -28.20 25.45
CA ALA A 5 -5.88 -26.88 25.54
C ALA A 5 -4.84 -25.75 25.67
N ALA A 6 -3.73 -25.98 26.38
CA ALA A 6 -2.63 -25.01 26.49
C ALA A 6 -1.88 -24.85 25.15
N VAL A 7 -1.61 -25.94 24.43
CA VAL A 7 -0.98 -25.91 23.09
C VAL A 7 -1.87 -25.20 22.06
N GLN A 8 -3.18 -25.47 22.06
CA GLN A 8 -4.14 -24.76 21.20
C GLN A 8 -4.25 -23.25 21.53
N ARG A 9 -4.17 -22.86 22.81
CA ARG A 9 -4.18 -21.45 23.22
C ARG A 9 -2.92 -20.69 22.79
N VAL A 10 -1.74 -21.31 22.86
CA VAL A 10 -0.48 -20.68 22.42
C VAL A 10 -0.46 -20.48 20.91
N GLY A 11 -0.91 -21.46 20.13
CA GLY A 11 -1.00 -21.33 18.67
C GLY A 11 -1.93 -20.20 18.22
N SER A 12 -3.07 -20.02 18.90
CA SER A 12 -4.02 -18.95 18.58
C SER A 12 -3.43 -17.54 18.82
N LEU A 13 -2.64 -17.36 19.88
CA LEU A 13 -2.01 -16.06 20.19
C LEU A 13 -0.95 -15.67 19.14
N LEU A 14 -0.18 -16.63 18.63
CA LEU A 14 0.83 -16.38 17.60
C LEU A 14 0.19 -15.91 16.28
N VAL A 15 -0.97 -16.45 15.90
CA VAL A 15 -1.72 -16.02 14.72
C VAL A 15 -2.19 -14.57 14.88
N MET A 16 -2.68 -14.19 16.06
CA MET A 16 -3.13 -12.81 16.31
C MET A 16 -1.97 -11.81 16.24
N LEU A 17 -0.82 -12.16 16.84
CA LEU A 17 0.37 -11.33 16.75
C LEU A 17 0.89 -11.21 15.31
N ALA A 18 0.94 -12.32 14.57
CA ALA A 18 1.37 -12.30 13.17
C ALA A 18 0.48 -11.40 12.30
N LEU A 19 -0.84 -11.46 12.49
CA LEU A 19 -1.80 -10.60 11.78
C LEU A 19 -1.63 -9.12 12.14
N LEU A 20 -1.42 -8.81 13.43
CA LEU A 20 -1.16 -7.45 13.90
C LEU A 20 0.12 -6.87 13.28
N PHE A 21 1.21 -7.64 13.31
CA PHE A 21 2.49 -7.22 12.72
C PHE A 21 2.41 -7.10 11.19
N PHE A 22 1.67 -7.98 10.52
CA PHE A 22 1.43 -7.88 9.09
C PHE A 22 0.74 -6.55 8.73
N PHE A 23 -0.33 -6.20 9.44
CA PHE A 23 -1.00 -4.91 9.24
C PHE A 23 -0.09 -3.72 9.58
N GLY A 24 0.67 -3.81 10.67
CA GLY A 24 1.65 -2.80 11.05
C GLY A 24 2.71 -2.59 9.96
N HIS A 25 3.22 -3.66 9.36
CA HIS A 25 4.21 -3.59 8.29
C HIS A 25 3.65 -2.89 7.05
N ILE A 26 2.44 -3.27 6.60
CA ILE A 26 1.79 -2.62 5.45
C ILE A 26 1.54 -1.14 5.74
N TRP A 27 1.03 -0.82 6.93
CA TRP A 27 0.77 0.57 7.35
C TRP A 27 2.04 1.42 7.35
N HIS A 28 3.11 0.97 8.00
CA HIS A 28 4.37 1.71 8.08
C HIS A 28 5.08 1.78 6.73
N GLY A 29 5.04 0.69 5.94
CA GLY A 29 5.57 0.66 4.58
C GLY A 29 4.88 1.68 3.67
N ALA A 30 3.54 1.71 3.69
CA ALA A 30 2.75 2.67 2.92
C ALA A 30 3.04 4.13 3.33
N ARG A 31 3.10 4.44 4.64
CA ARG A 31 3.44 5.81 5.09
C ARG A 31 4.86 6.25 4.75
N THR A 32 5.77 5.29 4.59
CA THR A 32 7.17 5.58 4.21
C THR A 32 7.26 5.90 2.72
N LEU A 33 6.62 5.10 1.87
CA LEU A 33 6.65 5.26 0.42
C LEU A 33 5.79 6.44 -0.08
N PHE A 34 4.57 6.58 0.45
CA PHE A 34 3.59 7.59 0.02
C PHE A 34 3.53 8.79 0.98
N ARG A 35 4.69 9.18 1.53
CA ARG A 35 4.80 10.26 2.52
C ARG A 35 4.35 11.60 1.94
N ASP A 36 4.71 11.85 0.70
CA ASP A 36 4.46 13.07 -0.07
C ASP A 36 2.97 13.34 -0.28
N VAL A 37 2.20 12.30 -0.60
CA VAL A 37 0.76 12.38 -0.85
C VAL A 37 -0.10 12.05 0.39
N PHE A 38 0.53 11.82 1.55
CA PHE A 38 -0.18 11.37 2.75
C PHE A 38 -1.24 12.38 3.25
N ALA A 39 -0.99 13.68 3.04
CA ALA A 39 -1.91 14.75 3.43
C ALA A 39 -2.91 15.15 2.32
N GLY A 40 -2.86 14.48 1.18
CA GLY A 40 -3.64 14.81 -0.02
C GLY A 40 -2.80 14.74 -1.29
N ILE A 41 -3.48 14.59 -2.43
CA ILE A 41 -2.87 14.66 -3.77
C ILE A 41 -2.90 16.10 -4.29
N ASP A 42 -2.03 16.38 -5.26
CA ASP A 42 -2.02 17.67 -5.98
C ASP A 42 -3.34 17.84 -6.78
N PRO A 43 -4.08 18.94 -6.59
CA PRO A 43 -5.32 19.19 -7.32
C PRO A 43 -5.13 19.36 -8.84
N ASP A 44 -3.92 19.65 -9.33
CA ASP A 44 -3.65 19.92 -10.75
C ASP A 44 -3.16 18.67 -11.54
N LEU A 45 -3.42 17.45 -11.03
CA LEU A 45 -2.93 16.18 -11.60
C LEU A 45 -3.71 15.64 -12.82
N ASP A 46 -4.76 16.34 -13.29
CA ASP A 46 -5.73 15.84 -14.28
C ASP A 46 -5.11 15.30 -15.57
N ALA A 47 -4.11 15.99 -16.13
CA ALA A 47 -3.49 15.56 -17.39
C ALA A 47 -2.73 14.23 -17.27
N GLN A 48 -2.18 13.91 -16.09
CA GLN A 48 -1.40 12.68 -15.86
C GLN A 48 -2.27 11.42 -15.74
N VAL A 49 -3.54 11.59 -15.36
CA VAL A 49 -4.48 10.47 -15.21
C VAL A 49 -5.33 10.24 -16.47
N GLU A 50 -5.32 11.18 -17.42
CA GLU A 50 -6.04 11.04 -18.68
C GLU A 50 -5.46 9.93 -19.57
N PHE A 51 -6.35 9.08 -20.08
CA PHE A 51 -5.97 7.92 -20.88
C PHE A 51 -5.30 8.32 -22.19
N GLY A 52 -4.12 7.76 -22.44
CA GLY A 52 -3.42 7.92 -23.71
C GLY A 52 -2.69 9.26 -23.87
N THR A 53 -2.68 10.13 -22.86
CA THR A 53 -1.95 11.42 -22.90
C THR A 53 -0.43 11.22 -22.92
N PHE A 54 0.07 10.25 -22.17
CA PHE A 54 1.50 9.94 -22.06
C PHE A 54 1.83 8.54 -22.59
N GLN A 55 3.06 8.34 -23.07
CA GLN A 55 3.55 7.02 -23.47
C GLN A 55 3.79 6.11 -22.26
N LYS A 56 4.08 6.70 -21.08
CA LYS A 56 4.31 6.02 -19.82
C LYS A 56 3.55 6.73 -18.70
N VAL A 57 2.85 5.96 -17.86
CA VAL A 57 2.11 6.49 -16.71
C VAL A 57 3.07 7.07 -15.67
N GLY A 58 2.76 8.26 -15.15
CA GLY A 58 3.57 8.96 -14.16
C GLY A 58 4.84 9.62 -14.70
N ASP A 59 5.01 9.69 -16.02
CA ASP A 59 6.12 10.40 -16.65
C ASP A 59 5.62 11.54 -17.55
N PRO A 60 5.58 12.78 -17.04
CA PRO A 60 5.07 13.93 -17.79
C PRO A 60 6.00 14.37 -18.93
N THR A 61 7.23 13.83 -19.02
CA THR A 61 8.18 14.23 -20.06
C THR A 61 7.92 13.55 -21.40
N ILE A 62 7.10 12.50 -21.43
CA ILE A 62 6.85 11.68 -22.63
C ILE A 62 5.38 11.74 -23.06
N ARG A 63 4.91 12.96 -23.40
CA ARG A 63 3.58 13.17 -23.97
C ARG A 63 3.50 12.57 -25.37
N LYS A 64 2.40 11.88 -25.71
CA LYS A 64 2.19 11.42 -27.08
C LYS A 64 2.00 12.62 -28.00
N GLN A 65 2.77 12.65 -29.10
CA GLN A 65 2.50 13.56 -30.21
C GLN A 65 1.28 13.04 -30.97
N ALA A 66 0.32 13.91 -31.26
CA ALA A 66 -0.74 13.58 -32.20
C ALA A 66 -0.09 13.34 -33.57
N VAL A 67 -0.27 12.12 -34.10
CA VAL A 67 0.12 11.77 -35.46
C VAL A 67 -0.93 12.31 -36.42
#